data_AF-A0A1F8TVG2-F1
#
_entry.id   AF-A0A1F8TVG2-F1
#
_cell.length_a   1.000
_cell.length_b   1.000
_cell.length_c   1.000
_cell.angle_alpha   90.00
_cell.angle_beta   90.00
_cell.angle_gamma   90.00
#
_symmetry.space_group_name_H-M   'P 1'
#
loop_
_entity.id
_entity.type
_entity.pdbx_description
1 polymer ?
#
loop_
_entity_poly.entity_id
_entity_poly.type
_entity_poly.pdbx_seq_one_letter_code
_entity_poly.pdbx_strand_id
1 'polypeptide(L)'
;MRAVKERMNLYITKSLMDDLRRAVPARERTRFVEEVLARELRRRKLREAIEKSFGAWKDEDHPDMLTGADIDRWIEEQRRLGTRDLSEEWGRSE
;
A
#
# COMPACT_ATOMS: atom_id res chain seq x y z
N MET A 1 -11.31 6.11 17.35
CA MET A 1 -12.57 6.60 16.74
C MET A 1 -13.33 5.43 16.14
N ARG A 2 -14.64 5.34 16.35
CA ARG A 2 -15.47 4.31 15.71
C ARG A 2 -15.60 4.66 14.22
N ALA A 3 -15.36 3.71 13.31
CA ALA A 3 -15.48 3.96 11.88
C ALA A 3 -16.91 4.40 11.52
N VAL A 4 -17.03 5.50 10.76
CA VAL A 4 -18.32 5.97 10.23
C VAL A 4 -18.73 5.02 9.11
N LYS A 5 -19.96 4.49 9.18
CA LYS A 5 -20.50 3.56 8.19
C LYS A 5 -21.43 4.30 7.22
N GLU A 6 -21.26 4.05 5.94
CA GLU A 6 -22.17 4.53 4.90
C GLU A 6 -22.98 3.39 4.29
N ARG A 7 -24.23 3.69 3.89
CA ARG A 7 -25.12 2.73 3.24
C ARG A 7 -25.00 2.86 1.72
N MET A 8 -24.73 1.73 1.07
CA MET A 8 -24.71 1.62 -0.39
C MET A 8 -25.83 0.67 -0.86
N ASN A 9 -26.68 1.14 -1.77
CA ASN A 9 -27.69 0.29 -2.41
C ASN A 9 -27.11 -0.29 -3.70
N LEU A 10 -27.02 -1.61 -3.79
CA LEU A 10 -26.50 -2.32 -4.97
C LEU A 10 -27.27 -3.62 -5.20
N TYR A 11 -27.40 -4.03 -6.46
CA TYR A 11 -28.01 -5.30 -6.83
C TYR A 11 -26.93 -6.36 -7.03
N ILE A 12 -27.16 -7.54 -6.43
CA ILE A 12 -26.32 -8.74 -6.61
C ILE A 12 -27.17 -9.82 -7.24
N THR A 13 -26.58 -10.65 -8.10
CA THR A 13 -27.27 -11.82 -8.66
C THR A 13 -27.71 -12.78 -7.55
N LYS A 14 -28.87 -13.43 -7.75
CA LYS A 14 -29.42 -14.38 -6.78
C LYS A 14 -28.43 -15.52 -6.50
N SER A 15 -27.79 -16.06 -7.54
CA SER A 15 -26.80 -17.14 -7.40
C SER A 15 -25.66 -16.78 -6.44
N LEU A 16 -25.06 -15.59 -6.61
CA LEU A 16 -23.98 -15.14 -5.76
C LEU A 16 -24.45 -14.87 -4.31
N MET A 17 -25.67 -14.36 -4.14
CA MET A 17 -26.26 -14.17 -2.82
C MET A 17 -26.50 -15.52 -2.12
N ASP A 18 -26.97 -16.53 -2.84
CA ASP A 18 -27.20 -17.87 -2.30
C ASP A 18 -25.88 -18.55 -1.91
N ASP A 19 -24.82 -18.38 -2.73
CA ASP A 19 -23.47 -18.82 -2.39
C ASP A 19 -22.94 -18.15 -1.12
N LEU A 20 -23.08 -16.82 -1.02
CA LEU A 20 -22.69 -16.07 0.18
C LEU A 20 -23.46 -16.56 1.41
N ARG A 21 -24.75 -16.84 1.28
CA ARG A 21 -25.60 -17.30 2.38
C ARG A 21 -25.21 -18.69 2.88
N ARG A 22 -24.79 -19.56 1.97
CA ARG A 22 -24.32 -20.92 2.24
C ARG A 22 -22.91 -20.93 2.86
N ALA A 23 -22.03 -20.05 2.40
CA ALA A 23 -20.63 -20.02 2.84
C ALA A 23 -20.38 -19.19 4.10
N VAL A 24 -21.15 -18.11 4.32
CA VAL A 24 -20.87 -17.12 5.37
C VAL A 24 -22.08 -16.92 6.32
N PRO A 25 -21.89 -17.04 7.65
CA PRO A 25 -22.93 -16.81 8.64
C PRO A 25 -23.54 -15.41 8.55
N ALA A 26 -24.85 -15.28 8.83
CA ALA A 26 -25.59 -14.02 8.65
C ALA A 26 -24.95 -12.81 9.34
N ARG A 27 -24.38 -12.98 10.54
CA ARG A 27 -23.75 -11.90 11.32
C ARG A 27 -22.37 -11.48 10.82
N GLU A 28 -21.77 -12.27 9.93
CA GLU A 28 -20.42 -12.05 9.40
C GLU A 28 -20.42 -11.55 7.94
N ARG A 29 -21.54 -11.67 7.23
CA ARG A 29 -21.65 -11.30 5.80
C ARG A 29 -21.22 -9.87 5.52
N THR A 30 -21.64 -8.89 6.33
CA THR A 30 -21.22 -7.49 6.14
C THR A 30 -19.71 -7.33 6.28
N ARG A 31 -19.11 -7.97 7.30
CA ARG A 31 -17.65 -7.94 7.50
C ARG A 31 -16.92 -8.61 6.34
N PHE A 32 -17.39 -9.77 5.90
CA PHE A 32 -16.84 -10.48 4.76
C PHE A 32 -16.87 -9.62 3.49
N VAL A 33 -18.01 -9.00 3.19
CA VAL A 33 -18.15 -8.11 2.02
C VAL A 33 -17.22 -6.90 2.13
N GLU A 34 -17.10 -6.29 3.30
CA GLU A 34 -16.20 -5.17 3.56
C GLU A 34 -14.72 -5.56 3.34
N GLU A 35 -14.30 -6.71 3.87
CA GLU A 35 -12.94 -7.23 3.70
C GLU A 35 -12.60 -7.53 2.23
N VAL A 36 -13.52 -8.17 1.51
CA VAL A 36 -13.37 -8.48 0.08
C VAL A 36 -13.29 -7.20 -0.75
N LEU A 37 -14.20 -6.24 -0.53
CA LEU A 37 -14.19 -4.96 -1.24
C LEU A 37 -12.90 -4.19 -0.96
N ALA A 38 -12.46 -4.11 0.30
CA ALA A 38 -11.23 -3.43 0.67
C ALA A 38 -10.01 -4.07 0.01
N ARG A 39 -9.95 -5.40 -0.06
CA ARG A 39 -8.87 -6.12 -0.76
C ARG A 39 -8.85 -5.82 -2.25
N GLU A 40 -9.99 -5.90 -2.93
CA GLU A 40 -10.05 -5.65 -4.37
C GLU A 40 -9.75 -4.19 -4.72
N LEU A 41 -10.20 -3.23 -3.91
CA LEU A 41 -9.86 -1.82 -4.08
C LEU A 41 -8.36 -1.57 -3.89
N ARG A 42 -7.74 -2.16 -2.87
CA ARG A 42 -6.27 -2.09 -2.68
C ARG A 42 -5.52 -2.66 -3.87
N ARG A 43 -5.96 -3.81 -4.39
CA ARG A 43 -5.35 -4.44 -5.57
C ARG A 43 -5.44 -3.55 -6.81
N ARG A 44 -6.57 -2.88 -7.04
CA ARG A 44 -6.74 -1.94 -8.16
C ARG A 44 -5.82 -0.72 -8.02
N LYS A 45 -5.78 -0.11 -6.82
CA LYS A 45 -4.87 1.02 -6.54
C LYS A 45 -3.41 0.65 -6.74
N LEU A 46 -3.01 -0.54 -6.29
CA LEU A 46 -1.64 -1.03 -6.49
C LEU A 46 -1.31 -1.21 -7.97
N ARG A 47 -2.22 -1.80 -8.76
CA ARG A 47 -2.02 -1.94 -10.20
C ARG A 47 -1.82 -0.58 -10.87
N GLU A 48 -2.69 0.37 -10.58
CA GLU A 48 -2.59 1.73 -11.12
C GLU A 48 -1.27 2.40 -10.70
N ALA A 49 -0.83 2.21 -9.45
CA ALA A 49 0.45 2.73 -8.99
C ALA A 49 1.63 2.12 -9.76
N ILE A 50 1.63 0.80 -9.96
CA ILE A 50 2.67 0.10 -10.74
C ILE A 50 2.72 0.61 -12.19
N GLU A 51 1.55 0.76 -12.82
CA GLU A 51 1.46 1.29 -14.19
C GLU A 51 2.00 2.72 -14.27
N LYS A 52 1.65 3.59 -13.30
CA LYS A 52 2.14 4.97 -13.25
C LYS A 52 3.62 5.09 -12.89
N SER A 53 4.15 4.17 -12.10
CA SER A 53 5.56 4.17 -11.69
C SER A 53 6.46 3.47 -12.70
N PHE A 54 5.93 2.95 -13.82
CA PHE A 54 6.76 2.34 -14.86
C PHE A 54 7.75 3.37 -15.41
N GLY A 55 9.05 3.05 -15.34
CA GLY A 55 10.11 3.97 -15.73
C GLY A 55 10.32 5.14 -14.77
N ALA A 56 9.74 5.12 -13.57
CA ALA A 56 10.04 6.09 -12.51
C ALA A 56 11.44 5.87 -11.89
N TRP A 57 12.07 4.73 -12.19
CA TRP A 57 13.43 4.41 -11.81
C TRP A 57 14.22 4.09 -13.07
N LYS A 58 15.24 4.89 -13.36
CA LYS A 58 16.13 4.69 -14.50
C LYS A 58 17.57 4.87 -14.10
N ASP A 59 18.45 4.22 -14.84
CA ASP A 59 19.90 4.27 -14.63
C ASP A 59 20.43 5.71 -14.78
N GLU A 60 19.87 6.50 -15.71
CA GLU A 60 20.27 7.90 -15.91
C GLU A 60 19.91 8.80 -14.72
N ASP A 61 18.87 8.43 -13.95
CA ASP A 61 18.42 9.16 -12.76
C ASP A 61 19.20 8.73 -11.50
N HIS A 62 19.90 7.58 -11.54
CA HIS A 62 20.62 6.96 -10.43
C HIS A 62 22.02 6.45 -10.82
N PRO A 63 22.93 7.35 -11.25
CA PRO A 63 24.29 6.96 -11.63
C PRO A 63 25.11 6.39 -10.46
N ASP A 64 24.71 6.70 -9.23
CA ASP A 64 25.28 6.23 -7.96
C ASP A 64 24.87 4.79 -7.61
N MET A 65 24.05 4.14 -8.45
CA MET A 65 23.57 2.76 -8.23
C MET A 65 23.72 1.85 -9.46
N LEU A 66 24.58 2.21 -10.42
CA LEU A 66 24.74 1.46 -11.67
C LEU A 66 25.40 0.09 -11.49
N THR A 67 26.37 -0.01 -10.59
CA THR A 67 27.08 -1.25 -10.31
C THR A 67 26.90 -1.70 -8.87
N GLY A 68 27.17 -2.97 -8.60
CA GLY A 68 27.13 -3.50 -7.23
C GLY A 68 28.02 -2.71 -6.26
N ALA A 69 29.19 -2.26 -6.71
CA ALA A 69 30.08 -1.44 -5.89
C ALA A 69 29.53 -0.03 -5.62
N ASP A 70 28.80 0.56 -6.58
CA ASP A 70 28.15 1.86 -6.39
C ASP A 70 27.00 1.74 -5.39
N ILE A 71 26.20 0.67 -5.51
CA ILE A 71 25.13 0.33 -4.56
C ILE A 71 25.69 0.11 -3.16
N ASP A 72 26.80 -0.63 -3.01
CA ASP A 72 27.42 -0.89 -1.71
C ASP A 72 27.88 0.42 -1.04
N ARG A 73 28.53 1.33 -1.81
CA ARG A 73 28.91 2.65 -1.30
C ARG A 73 27.70 3.49 -0.91
N TRP A 74 26.64 3.47 -1.72
CA TRP A 74 25.40 4.18 -1.40
C TRP A 74 24.78 3.64 -0.10
N ILE A 75 24.71 2.32 0.08
CA ILE A 75 24.18 1.68 1.29
C ILE A 75 24.99 2.12 2.52
N GLU A 76 26.32 2.11 2.43
CA GLU A 76 27.19 2.58 3.52
C GLU A 76 26.93 4.04 3.87
N GLU A 77 26.79 4.90 2.86
CA GLU A 77 26.47 6.31 3.07
C GLU A 77 25.10 6.51 3.73
N GLN A 78 24.05 5.82 3.26
CA GLN A 78 22.72 5.91 3.86
C GLN A 78 22.71 5.41 5.31
N ARG A 79 23.44 4.34 5.62
CA ARG A 79 23.57 3.85 7.01
C ARG A 79 24.28 4.85 7.90
N ARG A 80 25.35 5.47 7.41
CA ARG A 80 26.07 6.54 8.12
C ARG A 80 25.16 7.75 8.36
N LEU A 81 24.38 8.15 7.37
CA LEU A 81 23.41 9.25 7.48
C LEU A 81 22.27 8.92 8.46
N GLY A 82 21.73 7.70 8.42
CA GLY A 82 20.68 7.25 9.34
C GLY A 82 21.13 7.12 10.79
N THR A 83 22.44 6.96 11.03
CA THR A 83 23.04 6.94 12.38
C THR A 83 23.48 8.34 12.84
N ARG A 84 23.45 9.34 11.95
CA ARG A 84 23.76 10.72 12.28
C ARG A 84 22.60 11.32 13.05
N ASP A 85 22.88 11.98 14.16
CA ASP A 85 21.87 12.76 14.87
C ASP A 85 21.53 14.00 14.04
N LEU A 86 20.33 13.99 13.45
CA LEU A 86 19.81 15.08 12.64
C LEU A 86 18.90 16.02 13.46
N SER A 87 18.88 15.89 14.80
CA SER A 87 18.05 16.74 15.68
C SER A 87 18.41 18.22 15.57
N GLU A 88 19.70 18.55 15.38
CA GLU A 88 20.19 19.91 15.14
C GLU A 88 19.78 20.46 13.75
N GLU A 89 19.64 19.59 12.74
CA GLU A 89 19.39 19.97 11.34
C GLU A 89 17.89 20.16 11.05
N TRP A 90 17.02 19.46 11.77
CA TRP A 90 15.55 19.55 11.61
C TRP A 90 14.85 20.48 12.61
N GLY A 91 15.59 21.38 13.26
CA GLY A 91 15.01 22.49 14.03
C GLY A 91 13.98 22.07 15.08
N ARG A 92 14.12 20.88 15.67
CA ARG A 92 13.33 20.48 16.83
C ARG A 92 14.06 20.93 18.09
N SER A 93 14.13 22.24 18.30
CA SER A 93 14.34 22.80 19.63
C SER A 93 13.02 22.69 20.39
N GLU A 94 13.06 22.02 21.55
CA GLU A 94 11.96 22.00 22.53
C GLU A 94 11.48 23.39 22.95
#